data_AF-A0A6I4NN17-F1
#
_entry.id   AF-A0A6I4NN17-F1
#
_cell.length_a   1.000
_cell.length_b   1.000
_cell.length_c   1.000
_cell.angle_alpha   90.00
_cell.angle_beta   90.00
_cell.angle_gamma   90.00
#
_symmetry.space_group_name_H-M   'P 1'
#
loop_
_entity.id
_entity.type
_entity.pdbx_description
1 polymer ?
#
loop_
_entity_poly.entity_id
_entity_poly.type
_entity_poly.pdbx_seq_one_letter_code
_entity_poly.pdbx_strand_id
1 'polypeptide(L)'
;MSNYQKIKIDEIEYHIIDSIQDYRAEDSFIDPKNKLSQFTGNGEAKKHIGTYKGDKSKKMSAFFNYSNWGQAHLDKKKNRKTINSARESGAVVQEKSCFFSKSNMLQYLDDAKAEYYTQEQLYHNDIGKYYEKRYEKVSNLDEEHIFFSIYDASDNLSKEQNRGYIRSDDSIWKLWRELILPKISYLSILKLVPVTPTEQNNKPIFYFRILLDYQFRTFVHPSALQLAEEILVDDEEIVEIKKSYRVGQEKYRRNVIEHMLQCPFSKITDERLLIASHIKPYSACIKENRHDQALDHLNGLALSPTYDRLFDQGYITFLDSGELICGTQLSSYTWDKLNINPLAKNKMKILPENREGYLEYHRKHVFQDNIIDLI
;
A
#
# COMPACT_ATOMS: atom_id res chain seq x y z
N MET A 1 7.58 -7.93 26.74
CA MET A 1 7.87 -8.81 25.59
C MET A 1 7.21 -8.16 24.40
N SER A 2 7.99 -7.77 23.39
CA SER A 2 7.50 -6.95 22.28
C SER A 2 6.64 -7.79 21.32
N ASN A 3 5.33 -7.50 21.30
CA ASN A 3 4.34 -8.08 20.39
C ASN A 3 4.51 -7.50 18.97
N TYR A 4 5.61 -7.85 18.29
CA TYR A 4 5.82 -7.45 16.90
C TYR A 4 5.04 -8.34 15.95
N GLN A 5 4.32 -7.74 15.00
CA GLN A 5 3.75 -8.47 13.86
C GLN A 5 4.85 -9.24 13.14
N LYS A 6 4.48 -10.42 12.63
CA LYS A 6 5.38 -11.27 11.86
C LYS A 6 5.06 -11.18 10.37
N ILE A 7 6.08 -11.39 9.56
CA ILE A 7 5.97 -11.52 8.12
C ILE A 7 6.95 -12.60 7.65
N LYS A 8 6.57 -13.40 6.66
CA LYS A 8 7.36 -14.47 6.08
C LYS A 8 7.94 -14.02 4.74
N ILE A 9 9.26 -14.09 4.59
CA ILE A 9 10.01 -13.76 3.37
C ILE A 9 10.94 -14.94 3.05
N ASP A 10 10.78 -15.55 1.88
CA ASP A 10 11.57 -16.71 1.43
C ASP A 10 11.70 -17.82 2.50
N GLU A 11 10.58 -18.24 3.08
CA GLU A 11 10.51 -19.24 4.16
C GLU A 11 11.06 -18.83 5.53
N ILE A 12 11.59 -17.62 5.68
CA ILE A 12 12.10 -17.09 6.94
C ILE A 12 11.05 -16.16 7.57
N GLU A 13 10.71 -16.40 8.84
CA GLU A 13 9.89 -15.47 9.61
C GLU A 13 10.71 -14.28 10.12
N TYR A 14 10.16 -13.08 9.99
CA TYR A 14 10.71 -11.84 10.49
C TYR A 14 9.71 -11.12 11.40
N HIS A 15 10.22 -10.46 12.43
CA HIS A 15 9.49 -9.44 13.19
C HIS A 15 9.56 -8.08 12.47
N ILE A 16 8.41 -7.43 12.35
CA ILE A 16 8.31 -6.03 11.93
C ILE A 16 8.57 -5.16 13.17
N ILE A 17 9.78 -4.61 13.27
CA ILE A 17 10.22 -3.87 14.47
C ILE A 17 10.06 -2.36 14.35
N ASP A 18 10.02 -1.85 13.12
CA ASP A 18 9.82 -0.45 12.82
C ASP A 18 9.24 -0.30 11.42
N SER A 19 8.62 0.85 11.13
CA SER A 19 8.09 1.14 9.80
C SER A 19 8.15 2.63 9.52
N ILE A 20 8.49 2.99 8.29
CA ILE A 20 8.24 4.33 7.77
C ILE A 20 7.05 4.25 6.83
N GLN A 21 6.02 5.04 7.12
CA GLN A 21 4.80 5.13 6.31
C GLN A 21 4.76 6.46 5.55
N ASP A 22 3.97 6.51 4.49
CA ASP A 22 3.54 7.73 3.80
C ASP A 22 4.65 8.58 3.13
N TYR A 23 5.71 7.97 2.61
CA TYR A 23 6.64 8.69 1.74
C TYR A 23 6.03 8.91 0.37
N ARG A 24 5.26 9.99 0.22
CA ARG A 24 4.72 10.41 -1.08
C ARG A 24 5.83 10.49 -2.14
N ALA A 25 5.53 9.98 -3.32
CA ALA A 25 6.39 10.07 -4.48
C ALA A 25 6.49 11.54 -4.92
N GLU A 26 7.68 12.11 -4.77
CA GLU A 26 7.96 13.48 -5.18
C GLU A 26 8.17 13.51 -6.70
N ASP A 27 7.67 14.54 -7.39
CA ASP A 27 7.87 14.68 -8.84
C ASP A 27 9.36 14.70 -9.23
N SER A 28 10.22 15.22 -8.36
CA SER A 28 11.68 15.20 -8.52
C SER A 28 12.23 13.77 -8.60
N PHE A 29 11.58 12.78 -8.00
CA PHE A 29 12.04 11.39 -8.03
C PHE A 29 11.54 10.63 -9.27
N ILE A 30 10.38 11.00 -9.80
CA ILE A 30 9.63 10.23 -10.80
C ILE A 30 10.34 10.25 -12.17
N ASP A 31 10.12 9.20 -12.96
CA ASP A 31 10.61 9.16 -14.34
C ASP A 31 9.94 10.26 -15.20
N PRO A 32 10.69 10.96 -16.08
CA PRO A 32 10.13 12.03 -16.91
C PRO A 32 8.87 11.66 -17.68
N LYS A 33 8.71 10.37 -18.04
CA LYS A 33 7.52 9.90 -18.76
C LYS A 33 6.24 9.99 -17.94
N ASN A 34 6.32 9.93 -16.62
CA ASN A 34 5.16 10.00 -15.71
C ASN A 34 5.01 11.37 -15.03
N LYS A 35 5.79 12.38 -15.43
CA LYS A 35 5.71 13.70 -14.81
C LYS A 35 4.42 14.43 -15.18
N LEU A 36 3.92 15.20 -14.22
CA LEU A 36 2.80 16.11 -14.47
C LEU A 36 3.23 17.28 -15.35
N SER A 37 2.32 17.77 -16.18
CA SER A 37 2.55 18.87 -17.12
C SER A 37 3.05 20.15 -16.43
N GLN A 38 2.65 20.37 -15.18
CA GLN A 38 3.06 21.52 -14.36
C GLN A 38 4.52 21.48 -13.88
N PHE A 39 5.21 20.34 -13.97
CA PHE A 39 6.59 20.19 -13.50
C PHE A 39 7.54 19.97 -14.67
N THR A 40 8.80 20.41 -14.53
CA THR A 40 9.84 20.25 -15.56
C THR A 40 11.05 19.47 -15.03
N GLY A 41 12.00 19.14 -15.91
CA GLY A 41 13.27 18.50 -15.56
C GLY A 41 13.26 16.97 -15.59
N ASN A 42 14.46 16.38 -15.55
CA ASN A 42 14.69 14.95 -15.81
C ASN A 42 14.52 14.03 -14.59
N GLY A 43 14.19 14.61 -13.43
CA GLY A 43 14.21 13.94 -12.13
C GLY A 43 15.63 13.71 -11.60
N GLU A 44 15.77 13.60 -10.27
CA GLU A 44 17.04 13.53 -9.55
C GLU A 44 17.47 12.09 -9.22
N ALA A 45 16.58 11.11 -9.47
CA ALA A 45 16.77 9.68 -9.18
C ALA A 45 17.21 9.35 -7.74
N LYS A 46 17.10 10.31 -6.82
CA LYS A 46 17.33 10.16 -5.38
C LYS A 46 16.01 10.38 -4.65
N LYS A 47 15.71 9.54 -3.66
CA LYS A 47 14.48 9.64 -2.86
C LYS A 47 14.79 10.36 -1.56
N HIS A 48 14.05 11.43 -1.29
CA HIS A 48 14.06 12.09 0.00
C HIS A 48 13.38 11.21 1.07
N ILE A 49 14.05 11.06 2.21
CA ILE A 49 13.65 10.22 3.34
C ILE A 49 13.73 10.97 4.68
N GLY A 50 13.61 12.29 4.66
CA GLY A 50 13.57 13.13 5.86
C GLY A 50 14.82 13.97 6.06
N THR A 51 15.07 14.38 7.30
CA THR A 51 16.12 15.34 7.66
C THR A 51 17.20 14.68 8.51
N TYR A 52 18.48 14.98 8.27
CA TYR A 52 19.59 14.32 8.96
C TYR A 52 20.25 15.13 10.10
N LYS A 53 19.76 16.34 10.39
CA LYS A 53 20.08 17.14 11.59
C LYS A 53 18.85 17.29 12.49
N GLY A 54 19.05 17.37 13.80
CA GLY A 54 17.99 17.51 14.82
C GLY A 54 17.39 16.18 15.30
N ASP A 55 16.43 16.18 16.23
CA ASP A 55 15.92 14.94 16.83
C ASP A 55 15.25 13.97 15.84
N LYS A 56 14.73 14.48 14.72
CA LYS A 56 14.20 13.65 13.63
C LYS A 56 15.28 12.81 12.95
N SER A 57 16.55 13.23 12.99
CA SER A 57 17.66 12.47 12.42
C SER A 57 17.91 11.17 13.18
N LYS A 58 17.77 11.19 14.52
CA LYS A 58 17.96 10.01 15.36
C LYS A 58 17.01 8.87 14.95
N LYS A 59 15.75 9.20 14.62
CA LYS A 59 14.77 8.21 14.15
C LYS A 59 15.17 7.62 12.81
N MET A 60 15.49 8.44 11.82
CA MET A 60 15.91 7.97 10.49
C MET A 60 17.19 7.14 10.57
N SER A 61 18.18 7.59 11.34
CA SER A 61 19.42 6.87 11.56
C SER A 61 19.24 5.54 12.28
N ALA A 62 18.40 5.51 13.32
CA ALA A 62 18.05 4.28 14.01
C ALA A 62 17.29 3.31 13.09
N PHE A 63 16.38 3.82 12.25
CA PHE A 63 15.65 3.01 11.30
C PHE A 63 16.61 2.30 10.34
N PHE A 64 17.46 3.03 9.63
CA PHE A 64 18.40 2.47 8.65
C PHE A 64 19.71 1.94 9.23
N ASN A 65 19.90 1.92 10.56
CA ASN A 65 21.18 1.61 11.21
C ASN A 65 22.37 2.40 10.62
N TYR A 66 22.16 3.66 10.26
CA TYR A 66 23.16 4.49 9.56
C TYR A 66 23.19 5.93 10.09
N SER A 67 24.36 6.41 10.49
CA SER A 67 24.56 7.73 11.13
C SER A 67 25.39 8.73 10.31
N ASN A 68 26.07 8.29 9.25
CA ASN A 68 27.03 9.13 8.50
C ASN A 68 26.36 10.00 7.42
N TRP A 69 25.14 10.48 7.66
CA TRP A 69 24.38 11.26 6.69
C TRP A 69 25.10 12.57 6.31
N GLY A 70 25.03 12.92 5.02
CA GLY A 70 25.68 14.10 4.46
C GLY A 70 27.17 13.91 4.15
N GLN A 71 27.67 12.67 4.17
CA GLN A 71 29.05 12.37 3.81
C GLN A 71 29.31 12.78 2.35
N ALA A 72 30.38 13.54 2.13
CA ALA A 72 30.80 13.95 0.81
C ALA A 72 31.51 12.78 0.11
N HIS A 73 31.03 12.43 -1.08
CA HIS A 73 31.67 11.45 -1.96
C HIS A 73 31.25 11.71 -3.41
N LEU A 74 32.11 11.33 -4.36
CA LEU A 74 31.88 11.57 -5.78
C LEU A 74 32.61 10.52 -6.62
N ASP A 75 31.90 9.93 -7.58
CA ASP A 75 32.53 9.15 -8.63
C ASP A 75 33.12 10.11 -9.68
N LYS A 76 34.44 10.17 -9.75
CA LYS A 76 35.16 11.08 -10.66
C LYS A 76 34.84 10.82 -12.14
N LYS A 77 34.50 9.57 -12.51
CA LYS A 77 34.21 9.21 -13.91
C LYS A 77 32.80 9.61 -14.31
N LYS A 78 31.83 9.41 -13.40
CA LYS A 78 30.41 9.72 -13.68
C LYS A 78 29.99 11.11 -13.24
N ASN A 79 30.87 11.85 -12.57
CA ASN A 79 30.63 13.16 -11.96
C ASN A 79 29.33 13.20 -11.13
N ARG A 80 29.09 12.14 -10.36
CA ARG A 80 27.93 12.00 -9.46
C ARG A 80 28.23 11.03 -8.33
N LYS A 81 27.40 11.03 -7.28
CA LYS A 81 27.40 9.97 -6.27
C LYS A 81 27.01 8.62 -6.90
N THR A 82 27.75 7.57 -6.54
CA THR A 82 27.52 6.17 -6.95
C THR A 82 27.74 5.23 -5.77
N ILE A 83 27.25 3.99 -5.88
CA ILE A 83 27.50 2.95 -4.88
C ILE A 83 28.99 2.69 -4.67
N ASN A 84 29.81 2.77 -5.73
CA ASN A 84 31.26 2.57 -5.62
C ASN A 84 31.92 3.70 -4.81
N SER A 85 31.61 4.96 -5.15
CA SER A 85 32.10 6.09 -4.35
C SER A 85 31.60 6.06 -2.90
N ALA A 86 30.42 5.50 -2.66
CA ALA A 86 29.87 5.33 -1.33
C ALA A 86 30.61 4.25 -0.54
N ARG A 87 30.97 3.12 -1.16
CA ARG A 87 31.79 2.07 -0.53
C ARG A 87 33.16 2.60 -0.12
N GLU A 88 33.81 3.37 -0.98
CA GLU A 88 35.12 3.96 -0.70
C GLU A 88 35.09 4.97 0.45
N SER A 89 33.96 5.65 0.65
CA SER A 89 33.80 6.73 1.62
C SER A 89 33.03 6.34 2.89
N GLY A 90 32.56 5.10 3.00
CA GLY A 90 31.72 4.65 4.13
C GLY A 90 30.30 5.24 4.12
N ALA A 91 29.78 5.63 2.95
CA ALA A 91 28.45 6.22 2.76
C ALA A 91 27.38 5.22 2.26
N VAL A 92 27.67 3.92 2.34
CA VAL A 92 26.68 2.87 2.06
C VAL A 92 25.71 2.80 3.25
N VAL A 93 24.43 3.00 2.97
CA VAL A 93 23.38 2.98 3.98
C VAL A 93 22.98 1.53 4.27
N GLN A 94 22.72 0.75 3.21
CA GLN A 94 22.38 -0.66 3.28
C GLN A 94 22.91 -1.38 2.04
N GLU A 95 23.59 -2.52 2.23
CA GLU A 95 24.17 -3.32 1.15
C GLU A 95 23.39 -4.61 0.99
N LYS A 96 22.69 -4.77 -0.14
CA LYS A 96 21.89 -5.95 -0.50
C LYS A 96 20.92 -6.43 0.59
N SER A 97 20.37 -5.50 1.37
CA SER A 97 19.40 -5.77 2.44
C SER A 97 18.08 -5.04 2.27
N CYS A 98 17.94 -4.20 1.23
CA CYS A 98 16.66 -3.63 0.83
C CYS A 98 16.06 -4.46 -0.29
N PHE A 99 14.74 -4.62 -0.33
CA PHE A 99 14.10 -5.34 -1.42
C PHE A 99 12.73 -4.75 -1.77
N PHE A 100 12.34 -4.91 -3.03
CA PHE A 100 10.95 -4.85 -3.47
C PHE A 100 10.45 -6.28 -3.67
N SER A 101 9.15 -6.50 -3.51
CA SER A 101 8.54 -7.76 -3.94
C SER A 101 7.82 -7.56 -5.27
N LYS A 102 7.91 -8.56 -6.14
CA LYS A 102 7.26 -8.60 -7.44
C LYS A 102 5.74 -8.54 -7.29
N SER A 103 5.16 -9.30 -6.37
CA SER A 103 3.72 -9.27 -6.10
C SER A 103 3.23 -7.88 -5.66
N ASN A 104 3.95 -7.18 -4.78
CA ASN A 104 3.60 -5.80 -4.43
C ASN A 104 3.68 -4.84 -5.62
N MET A 105 4.69 -4.97 -6.48
CA MET A 105 4.83 -4.11 -7.67
C MET A 105 3.72 -4.36 -8.70
N LEU A 106 3.28 -5.61 -8.88
CA LEU A 106 2.14 -5.96 -9.73
C LEU A 106 0.84 -5.42 -9.16
N GLN A 107 0.60 -5.62 -7.85
CA GLN A 107 -0.59 -5.09 -7.19
C GLN A 107 -0.68 -3.57 -7.32
N TYR A 108 0.44 -2.85 -7.15
CA TYR A 108 0.48 -1.41 -7.36
C TYR A 108 0.08 -1.01 -8.79
N LEU A 109 0.51 -1.76 -9.81
CA LEU A 109 0.13 -1.49 -11.19
C LEU A 109 -1.36 -1.76 -11.43
N ASP A 110 -1.90 -2.84 -10.89
CA ASP A 110 -3.34 -3.14 -10.99
C ASP A 110 -4.18 -2.04 -10.33
N ASP A 111 -3.77 -1.58 -9.14
CA ASP A 111 -4.43 -0.47 -8.43
C ASP A 111 -4.34 0.85 -9.24
N ALA A 112 -3.19 1.13 -9.84
CA ALA A 112 -2.95 2.34 -10.61
C ALA A 112 -3.52 2.28 -12.04
N LYS A 113 -4.00 1.12 -12.48
CA LYS A 113 -4.39 0.86 -13.88
C LYS A 113 -5.39 1.88 -14.41
N ALA A 114 -6.41 2.21 -13.61
CA ALA A 114 -7.42 3.18 -14.00
C ALA A 114 -6.77 4.52 -14.38
N GLU A 115 -5.96 5.09 -13.48
CA GLU A 115 -5.27 6.37 -13.71
C GLU A 115 -4.31 6.31 -14.90
N TYR A 116 -3.65 5.18 -15.14
CA TYR A 116 -2.80 5.01 -16.32
C TYR A 116 -3.54 5.24 -17.63
N TYR A 117 -4.83 4.88 -17.71
CA TYR A 117 -5.64 5.04 -18.92
C TYR A 117 -6.50 6.30 -18.91
N THR A 118 -7.15 6.61 -17.78
CA THR A 118 -8.04 7.77 -17.66
C THR A 118 -7.26 9.08 -17.59
N GLN A 119 -6.07 9.06 -16.97
CA GLN A 119 -5.19 10.21 -16.82
C GLN A 119 -5.93 11.43 -16.27
N GLU A 120 -6.59 11.27 -15.11
CA GLU A 120 -7.30 12.37 -14.45
C GLU A 120 -6.33 13.48 -14.05
N GLN A 121 -5.09 13.11 -13.73
CA GLN A 121 -4.00 14.06 -13.60
C GLN A 121 -3.47 14.47 -14.98
N LEU A 122 -3.10 15.74 -15.11
CA LEU A 122 -2.50 16.26 -16.34
C LEU A 122 -1.02 15.86 -16.44
N TYR A 123 -0.70 14.88 -17.28
CA TYR A 123 0.65 14.42 -17.59
C TYR A 123 1.24 15.12 -18.82
N HIS A 124 2.57 15.12 -18.93
CA HIS A 124 3.26 15.54 -20.17
C HIS A 124 3.09 14.54 -21.31
N ASN A 125 3.07 13.25 -20.97
CA ASN A 125 3.01 12.16 -21.93
C ASN A 125 1.75 11.35 -21.69
N ASP A 126 1.28 10.66 -22.72
CA ASP A 126 0.27 9.62 -22.59
C ASP A 126 0.88 8.39 -21.89
N ILE A 127 0.70 8.31 -20.57
CA ILE A 127 1.31 7.28 -19.73
C ILE A 127 0.69 5.89 -19.96
N GLY A 128 -0.54 5.82 -20.46
CA GLY A 128 -1.26 4.58 -20.75
C GLY A 128 -0.53 3.69 -21.76
N LYS A 129 0.18 4.32 -22.72
CA LYS A 129 1.04 3.62 -23.70
C LYS A 129 2.17 2.81 -23.07
N TYR A 130 2.54 3.10 -21.83
CA TYR A 130 3.61 2.40 -21.13
C TYR A 130 3.11 1.29 -20.19
N TYR A 131 1.81 1.20 -19.92
CA TYR A 131 1.24 0.28 -18.92
C TYR A 131 1.62 -1.18 -19.21
N GLU A 132 1.23 -1.72 -20.36
CA GLU A 132 1.45 -3.14 -20.70
C GLU A 132 2.93 -3.52 -20.65
N LYS A 133 3.81 -2.68 -21.22
CA LYS A 133 5.25 -2.90 -21.20
C LYS A 133 5.83 -2.88 -19.78
N ARG A 134 5.29 -2.05 -18.89
CA ARG A 134 5.72 -1.97 -17.48
C ARG A 134 5.22 -3.18 -16.70
N TYR A 135 3.97 -3.57 -16.91
CA TYR A 135 3.39 -4.77 -16.32
C TYR A 135 4.17 -6.03 -16.72
N GLU A 136 4.50 -6.17 -18.00
CA GLU A 136 5.32 -7.27 -18.52
C GLU A 136 6.73 -7.26 -17.91
N LYS A 137 7.37 -6.09 -17.82
CA LYS A 137 8.69 -5.96 -17.16
C LYS A 137 8.69 -6.48 -15.73
N VAL A 138 7.65 -6.16 -14.94
CA VAL A 138 7.53 -6.64 -13.55
C VAL A 138 7.19 -8.14 -13.53
N SER A 139 6.27 -8.57 -14.39
CA SER A 139 5.88 -9.99 -14.52
C SER A 139 7.05 -10.90 -14.90
N ASN A 140 8.01 -10.37 -15.66
CA ASN A 140 9.21 -11.09 -16.10
C ASN A 140 10.40 -10.96 -15.13
N LEU A 141 10.22 -10.40 -13.93
CA LEU A 141 11.24 -10.49 -12.88
C LEU A 141 11.38 -11.96 -12.45
N ASP A 142 12.63 -12.43 -12.38
CA ASP A 142 12.97 -13.84 -12.11
C ASP A 142 12.66 -14.25 -10.65
N GLU A 143 12.88 -13.33 -9.71
CA GLU A 143 12.73 -13.56 -8.27
C GLU A 143 11.50 -12.83 -7.72
N GLU A 144 10.86 -13.38 -6.69
CA GLU A 144 9.78 -12.69 -5.96
C GLU A 144 10.34 -11.51 -5.15
N HIS A 145 11.52 -11.67 -4.52
CA HIS A 145 12.14 -10.65 -3.68
C HIS A 145 13.43 -10.11 -4.31
N ILE A 146 13.40 -8.87 -4.82
CA ILE A 146 14.51 -8.30 -5.58
C ILE A 146 15.38 -7.43 -4.67
N PHE A 147 16.51 -7.97 -4.22
CA PHE A 147 17.42 -7.28 -3.29
C PHE A 147 18.36 -6.27 -3.97
N PHE A 148 18.46 -5.09 -3.36
CA PHE A 148 19.26 -3.96 -3.84
C PHE A 148 19.98 -3.23 -2.70
N SER A 149 20.95 -2.40 -3.07
CA SER A 149 21.73 -1.58 -2.14
C SER A 149 21.32 -0.12 -2.24
N ILE A 150 21.35 0.58 -1.10
CA ILE A 150 21.13 2.02 -1.04
C ILE A 150 22.32 2.73 -0.39
N TYR A 151 22.59 3.93 -0.86
CA TYR A 151 23.65 4.80 -0.34
C TYR A 151 23.15 6.21 -0.13
N ASP A 152 23.89 6.96 0.69
CA ASP A 152 23.56 8.33 1.05
C ASP A 152 23.80 9.29 -0.13
N ALA A 153 22.72 9.72 -0.75
CA ALA A 153 22.72 10.68 -1.86
C ALA A 153 22.50 12.13 -1.40
N SER A 154 22.67 12.42 -0.10
CA SER A 154 22.44 13.76 0.45
C SER A 154 23.52 14.72 -0.05
N ASP A 155 23.10 15.85 -0.61
CA ASP A 155 24.01 16.88 -1.10
C ASP A 155 24.30 17.87 0.03
N ASN A 156 25.54 17.88 0.54
CA ASN A 156 25.97 18.83 1.56
C ASN A 156 26.72 20.04 0.95
N LEU A 157 26.55 20.29 -0.36
CA LEU A 157 27.33 21.26 -1.13
C LEU A 157 27.23 22.70 -0.58
N SER A 158 26.12 23.08 0.08
CA SER A 158 25.94 24.42 0.65
C SER A 158 25.99 24.49 2.19
N LYS A 159 26.22 23.39 2.92
CA LYS A 159 26.12 23.27 4.40
C LYS A 159 24.76 23.64 5.04
N GLU A 160 23.87 24.32 4.32
CA GLU A 160 22.55 24.77 4.76
C GLU A 160 21.43 23.73 4.55
N GLN A 161 21.62 22.77 3.65
CA GLN A 161 20.57 21.79 3.35
C GLN A 161 20.55 20.64 4.37
N ASN A 162 19.43 20.53 5.11
CA ASN A 162 19.17 19.44 6.06
C ASN A 162 18.20 18.41 5.46
N ARG A 163 18.55 17.80 4.33
CA ARG A 163 17.70 16.81 3.63
C ARG A 163 18.46 15.52 3.36
N GLY A 164 17.95 14.43 3.92
CA GLY A 164 18.44 13.08 3.77
C GLY A 164 17.89 12.47 2.49
N TYR A 165 18.79 12.01 1.63
CA TYR A 165 18.45 11.35 0.39
C TYR A 165 19.11 9.98 0.30
N ILE A 166 18.38 9.02 -0.25
CA ILE A 166 18.93 7.72 -0.64
C ILE A 166 18.86 7.54 -2.15
N ARG A 167 19.79 6.75 -2.67
CA ARG A 167 19.80 6.33 -4.07
C ARG A 167 20.30 4.91 -4.16
N SER A 168 19.90 4.22 -5.23
CA SER A 168 20.49 2.96 -5.66
C SER A 168 20.97 3.07 -7.11
N ASP A 169 21.99 2.31 -7.45
CA ASP A 169 22.44 2.11 -8.83
C ASP A 169 21.92 0.77 -9.41
N ASP A 170 21.21 -0.05 -8.63
CA ASP A 170 20.58 -1.29 -9.09
C ASP A 170 19.41 -1.00 -10.05
N SER A 171 19.17 -1.91 -11.00
CA SER A 171 18.14 -1.73 -12.05
C SER A 171 16.72 -1.60 -11.50
N ILE A 172 16.41 -2.28 -10.40
CA ILE A 172 15.10 -2.25 -9.74
C ILE A 172 14.72 -0.83 -9.29
N TRP A 173 15.70 0.00 -8.92
CA TRP A 173 15.48 1.39 -8.55
C TRP A 173 15.01 2.24 -9.73
N LYS A 174 15.54 1.98 -10.92
CA LYS A 174 15.06 2.61 -12.15
C LYS A 174 13.66 2.12 -12.49
N LEU A 175 13.41 0.81 -12.41
CA LEU A 175 12.09 0.24 -12.66
C LEU A 175 11.06 0.88 -11.73
N TRP A 176 11.31 0.95 -10.43
CA TRP A 176 10.43 1.61 -9.46
C TRP A 176 10.05 3.03 -9.89
N ARG A 177 11.01 3.86 -10.29
CA ARG A 177 10.77 5.23 -10.79
C ARG A 177 9.89 5.28 -12.04
N GLU A 178 9.99 4.28 -12.92
CA GLU A 178 9.16 4.17 -14.12
C GLU A 178 7.72 3.78 -13.77
N LEU A 179 7.47 3.06 -12.66
CA LEU A 179 6.13 2.60 -12.30
C LEU A 179 5.30 3.68 -11.59
N ILE A 180 5.89 4.37 -10.64
CA ILE A 180 5.16 5.28 -9.74
C ILE A 180 4.58 6.49 -10.45
N LEU A 181 3.45 6.96 -9.91
CA LEU A 181 2.71 8.12 -10.39
C LEU A 181 2.78 9.27 -9.38
N PRO A 182 2.89 10.54 -9.82
CA PRO A 182 2.96 11.68 -8.94
C PRO A 182 1.69 11.84 -8.11
N LYS A 183 1.82 12.43 -6.91
CA LYS A 183 0.75 12.73 -5.94
C LYS A 183 0.02 11.52 -5.35
N ILE A 184 -0.07 10.43 -6.09
CA ILE A 184 -0.92 9.28 -5.78
C ILE A 184 -0.12 8.03 -5.45
N SER A 185 1.20 8.04 -5.59
CA SER A 185 2.05 6.97 -5.06
C SER A 185 2.66 7.38 -3.74
N TYR A 186 2.74 6.44 -2.80
CA TYR A 186 3.59 6.55 -1.63
C TYR A 186 4.40 5.29 -1.41
N LEU A 187 5.50 5.46 -0.70
CA LEU A 187 6.41 4.40 -0.29
C LEU A 187 6.20 4.12 1.20
N SER A 188 6.04 2.86 1.52
CA SER A 188 6.15 2.32 2.88
C SER A 188 7.42 1.47 2.97
N ILE A 189 8.16 1.57 4.08
CA ILE A 189 9.35 0.75 4.32
C ILE A 189 9.18 0.05 5.66
N LEU A 190 9.18 -1.28 5.66
CA LEU A 190 9.22 -2.08 6.89
C LEU A 190 10.66 -2.44 7.23
N LYS A 191 11.02 -2.32 8.51
CA LYS A 191 12.27 -2.83 9.06
C LYS A 191 12.02 -4.18 9.71
N LEU A 192 12.69 -5.19 9.18
CA LEU A 192 12.48 -6.59 9.52
C LEU A 192 13.72 -7.16 10.19
N VAL A 193 13.54 -7.95 11.25
CA VAL A 193 14.62 -8.76 11.87
C VAL A 193 14.17 -10.21 11.98
N PRO A 194 15.03 -11.19 11.74
CA PRO A 194 14.63 -12.59 11.78
C PRO A 194 14.12 -12.98 13.16
N VAL A 195 13.04 -13.76 13.21
CA VAL A 195 12.52 -14.34 14.47
C VAL A 195 13.53 -15.31 15.08
N THR A 196 14.19 -16.09 14.20
CA THR A 196 15.23 -17.04 14.58
C THR A 196 16.54 -16.67 13.86
N PRO A 197 17.39 -15.80 14.47
CA PRO A 197 18.63 -15.37 13.84
C PRO A 197 19.64 -16.50 13.70
N THR A 198 20.29 -16.58 12.55
CA THR A 198 21.47 -17.39 12.24
C THR A 198 22.65 -16.48 11.94
N GLU A 199 23.86 -17.03 11.81
CA GLU A 199 25.03 -16.25 11.39
C GLU A 199 24.83 -15.58 10.02
N GLN A 200 24.02 -16.17 9.14
CA GLN A 200 23.78 -15.68 7.78
C GLN A 200 22.70 -14.60 7.69
N ASN A 201 21.72 -14.55 8.61
CA ASN A 201 20.58 -13.64 8.52
C ASN A 201 20.46 -12.66 9.70
N ASN A 202 21.48 -12.54 10.57
CA ASN A 202 21.46 -11.72 11.78
C ASN A 202 21.33 -10.18 11.60
N LYS A 203 21.21 -9.70 10.36
CA LYS A 203 21.08 -8.27 10.05
C LYS A 203 19.64 -7.93 9.68
N PRO A 204 19.19 -6.70 9.97
CA PRO A 204 17.88 -6.26 9.52
C PRO A 204 17.83 -6.18 7.99
N ILE A 205 16.66 -6.52 7.44
CA ILE A 205 16.30 -6.28 6.04
C ILE A 205 15.18 -5.26 5.96
N PHE A 206 15.04 -4.62 4.79
CA PHE A 206 14.15 -3.49 4.58
C PHE A 206 13.23 -3.77 3.40
N TYR A 207 11.94 -3.96 3.68
CA TYR A 207 10.94 -4.20 2.65
C TYR A 207 10.37 -2.87 2.16
N PHE A 208 10.69 -2.49 0.92
CA PHE A 208 10.15 -1.32 0.24
C PHE A 208 8.86 -1.72 -0.47
N ARG A 209 7.76 -1.06 -0.09
CA ARG A 209 6.42 -1.28 -0.63
C ARG A 209 5.90 -0.04 -1.32
N ILE A 210 5.44 -0.21 -2.54
CA ILE A 210 4.82 0.85 -3.33
C ILE A 210 3.31 0.71 -3.18
N LEU A 211 2.66 1.82 -2.86
CA LEU A 211 1.25 1.84 -2.52
C LEU A 211 0.59 3.05 -3.19
N LEU A 212 -0.69 2.94 -3.50
CA LEU A 212 -1.49 4.03 -4.07
C LEU A 212 -2.19 4.80 -2.95
N ASP A 213 -2.01 6.13 -2.90
CA ASP A 213 -2.53 7.06 -1.89
C ASP A 213 -4.04 6.85 -1.70
N TYR A 214 -4.39 6.63 -0.43
CA TYR A 214 -5.74 6.32 0.03
C TYR A 214 -6.76 7.40 -0.38
N GLN A 215 -6.36 8.67 -0.45
CA GLN A 215 -7.30 9.73 -0.85
C GLN A 215 -7.66 9.64 -2.34
N PHE A 216 -6.78 9.07 -3.17
CA PHE A 216 -7.09 8.75 -4.58
C PHE A 216 -7.88 7.46 -4.73
N ARG A 217 -7.75 6.51 -3.81
CA ARG A 217 -8.73 5.43 -3.71
C ARG A 217 -10.11 5.98 -3.41
N THR A 218 -10.32 7.08 -2.70
CA THR A 218 -11.69 7.67 -2.60
C THR A 218 -12.17 8.31 -3.92
N PHE A 219 -11.35 8.42 -4.97
CA PHE A 219 -11.81 8.85 -6.31
C PHE A 219 -11.97 7.68 -7.29
N VAL A 220 -11.32 6.54 -7.03
CA VAL A 220 -11.36 5.33 -7.87
C VAL A 220 -12.07 4.15 -7.18
N HIS A 221 -12.28 4.23 -5.87
CA HIS A 221 -13.02 3.25 -5.09
C HIS A 221 -14.48 3.41 -5.48
N PRO A 222 -15.13 2.32 -5.83
CA PRO A 222 -16.42 2.43 -6.45
C PRO A 222 -17.55 3.01 -5.63
N SER A 223 -17.45 2.89 -4.30
CA SER A 223 -18.40 3.55 -3.40
C SER A 223 -18.32 5.07 -3.46
N ALA A 224 -17.21 5.65 -3.91
CA ALA A 224 -17.00 7.09 -3.92
C ALA A 224 -17.09 7.72 -5.31
N LEU A 225 -16.85 6.95 -6.39
CA LEU A 225 -17.33 7.27 -7.75
C LEU A 225 -18.85 7.53 -7.76
N GLN A 226 -19.60 6.75 -6.98
CA GLN A 226 -21.04 6.93 -6.79
C GLN A 226 -21.41 8.31 -6.20
N LEU A 227 -20.64 8.82 -5.24
CA LEU A 227 -20.92 10.12 -4.62
C LEU A 227 -20.69 11.29 -5.59
N ALA A 228 -19.77 11.13 -6.55
CA ALA A 228 -19.45 12.13 -7.56
C ALA A 228 -20.41 12.06 -8.77
N GLU A 229 -20.81 10.85 -9.19
CA GLU A 229 -21.83 10.65 -10.24
C GLU A 229 -23.24 11.04 -9.77
N GLU A 230 -23.56 10.94 -8.48
CA GLU A 230 -24.85 11.39 -7.92
C GLU A 230 -25.10 12.90 -8.08
N ILE A 231 -24.06 13.71 -8.31
CA ILE A 231 -24.14 15.17 -8.41
C ILE A 231 -24.43 15.64 -9.84
N LEU A 232 -24.30 14.78 -10.86
CA LEU A 232 -24.47 15.17 -12.26
C LEU A 232 -25.39 14.19 -13.01
N VAL A 233 -26.38 14.75 -13.70
CA VAL A 233 -27.32 14.14 -14.66
C VAL A 233 -28.75 13.88 -14.11
N ASP A 234 -29.67 14.65 -14.69
CA ASP A 234 -31.10 14.72 -14.44
C ASP A 234 -31.81 14.13 -15.68
N ASP A 235 -32.35 12.92 -15.57
CA ASP A 235 -33.14 12.24 -16.62
C ASP A 235 -34.21 11.34 -15.97
N GLU A 236 -35.44 11.33 -16.51
CA GLU A 236 -36.63 10.71 -15.90
C GLU A 236 -36.58 9.16 -15.86
N GLU A 237 -35.91 8.51 -16.82
CA GLU A 237 -35.73 7.05 -16.86
C GLU A 237 -34.84 6.54 -15.71
N ILE A 238 -33.95 7.39 -15.21
CA ILE A 238 -33.05 7.08 -14.09
C ILE A 238 -33.79 7.17 -12.75
N VAL A 239 -34.92 7.88 -12.63
CA VAL A 239 -35.66 8.02 -11.37
C VAL A 239 -36.26 6.68 -10.92
N GLU A 240 -36.78 5.89 -11.86
CA GLU A 240 -37.35 4.57 -11.59
C GLU A 240 -36.26 3.55 -11.25
N ILE A 241 -35.13 3.63 -11.97
CA ILE A 241 -33.91 2.87 -11.70
C ILE A 241 -33.32 3.23 -10.31
N LYS A 242 -33.21 4.52 -9.97
CA LYS A 242 -32.77 5.04 -8.65
C LYS A 242 -33.69 4.57 -7.53
N LYS A 243 -35.02 4.56 -7.73
CA LYS A 243 -35.98 4.03 -6.74
C LYS A 243 -35.81 2.54 -6.54
N SER A 244 -35.69 1.76 -7.61
CA SER A 244 -35.44 0.32 -7.55
C SER A 244 -34.10 -0.01 -6.86
N TYR A 245 -33.05 0.75 -7.17
CA TYR A 245 -31.74 0.60 -6.54
C TYR A 245 -31.74 0.96 -5.06
N ARG A 246 -32.40 2.05 -4.68
CA ARG A 246 -32.52 2.46 -3.27
C ARG A 246 -33.28 1.42 -2.46
N VAL A 247 -34.36 0.88 -3.01
CA VAL A 247 -35.12 -0.23 -2.42
C VAL A 247 -34.26 -1.50 -2.34
N GLY A 248 -33.47 -1.79 -3.37
CA GLY A 248 -32.52 -2.91 -3.41
C GLY A 248 -31.42 -2.80 -2.37
N GLN A 249 -30.84 -1.61 -2.18
CA GLN A 249 -29.81 -1.34 -1.18
C GLN A 249 -30.38 -1.38 0.24
N GLU A 250 -31.57 -0.83 0.49
CA GLU A 250 -32.24 -0.93 1.79
C GLU A 250 -32.57 -2.39 2.14
N LYS A 251 -33.02 -3.18 1.15
CA LYS A 251 -33.26 -4.62 1.31
C LYS A 251 -31.96 -5.37 1.57
N TYR A 252 -30.90 -5.11 0.81
CA TYR A 252 -29.57 -5.69 1.03
C TYR A 252 -29.08 -5.39 2.45
N ARG A 253 -29.09 -4.12 2.85
CA ARG A 253 -28.65 -3.67 4.17
C ARG A 253 -29.41 -4.40 5.28
N ARG A 254 -30.74 -4.46 5.18
CA ARG A 254 -31.59 -5.15 6.14
C ARG A 254 -31.25 -6.64 6.21
N ASN A 255 -31.15 -7.32 5.07
CA ASN A 255 -30.82 -8.75 5.04
C ASN A 255 -29.42 -9.04 5.64
N VAL A 256 -28.44 -8.18 5.39
CA VAL A 256 -27.08 -8.31 5.97
C VAL A 256 -27.13 -8.19 7.50
N ILE A 257 -27.84 -7.20 8.02
CA ILE A 257 -27.95 -6.98 9.47
C ILE A 257 -28.80 -8.08 10.12
N GLU A 258 -29.89 -8.52 9.51
CA GLU A 258 -30.70 -9.64 10.00
C GLU A 258 -29.89 -10.94 10.06
N HIS A 259 -29.01 -11.18 9.09
CA HIS A 259 -28.11 -12.33 9.09
C HIS A 259 -26.95 -12.18 10.09
N MET A 260 -26.40 -10.97 10.22
CA MET A 260 -25.28 -10.63 11.10
C MET A 260 -25.67 -9.49 12.05
N LEU A 261 -26.36 -9.83 13.13
CA LEU A 261 -27.01 -8.87 14.05
C LEU A 261 -26.08 -7.92 14.81
N GLN A 262 -24.77 -8.15 14.78
CA GLN A 262 -23.82 -7.36 15.58
C GLN A 262 -22.47 -7.20 14.88
N CYS A 263 -21.81 -6.07 15.13
CA CYS A 263 -20.42 -5.90 14.72
C CYS A 263 -19.52 -6.89 15.49
N PRO A 264 -18.62 -7.63 14.81
CA PRO A 264 -17.84 -8.67 15.46
C PRO A 264 -16.73 -8.08 16.34
N PHE A 265 -16.37 -6.81 16.12
CA PHE A 265 -15.37 -6.06 16.89
C PHE A 265 -16.01 -5.31 18.07
N SER A 266 -16.86 -4.33 17.79
CA SER A 266 -17.44 -3.45 18.82
C SER A 266 -18.62 -4.06 19.59
N LYS A 267 -19.18 -5.17 19.09
CA LYS A 267 -20.40 -5.81 19.62
C LYS A 267 -21.64 -4.93 19.60
N ILE A 268 -21.59 -3.80 18.89
CA ILE A 268 -22.75 -2.92 18.69
C ILE A 268 -23.82 -3.69 17.91
N THR A 269 -25.06 -3.64 18.40
CA THR A 269 -26.27 -4.19 17.78
C THR A 269 -27.23 -3.10 17.31
N ASP A 270 -27.01 -1.83 17.70
CA ASP A 270 -27.86 -0.72 17.27
C ASP A 270 -27.68 -0.50 15.77
N GLU A 271 -28.69 -0.87 14.99
CA GLU A 271 -28.62 -0.85 13.54
C GLU A 271 -28.28 0.54 13.00
N ARG A 272 -28.63 1.64 13.70
CA ARG A 272 -28.32 3.01 13.25
C ARG A 272 -26.82 3.27 13.17
N LEU A 273 -26.02 2.49 13.90
CA LEU A 273 -24.57 2.55 13.93
C LEU A 273 -23.91 1.41 13.15
N LEU A 274 -24.69 0.55 12.49
CA LEU A 274 -24.17 -0.55 11.67
C LEU A 274 -24.25 -0.19 10.19
N ILE A 275 -23.13 -0.46 9.51
CA ILE A 275 -22.95 -0.40 8.08
C ILE A 275 -22.99 -1.83 7.54
N ALA A 276 -23.75 -2.07 6.47
CA ALA A 276 -23.68 -3.29 5.70
C ALA A 276 -22.53 -3.15 4.69
N SER A 277 -21.35 -3.55 5.13
CA SER A 277 -20.08 -3.42 4.39
C SER A 277 -19.97 -4.55 3.36
N HIS A 278 -19.81 -4.21 2.08
CA HIS A 278 -19.61 -5.21 1.02
C HIS A 278 -18.27 -5.91 1.17
N ILE A 279 -18.22 -7.25 1.04
CA ILE A 279 -16.97 -8.01 1.03
C ILE A 279 -16.27 -7.84 -0.32
N LYS A 280 -16.95 -8.23 -1.39
CA LYS A 280 -16.59 -7.87 -2.76
C LYS A 280 -17.24 -6.52 -3.07
N PRO A 281 -16.46 -5.46 -3.35
CA PRO A 281 -16.99 -4.12 -3.54
C PRO A 281 -18.10 -4.05 -4.59
N TYR A 282 -19.11 -3.23 -4.33
CA TYR A 282 -20.31 -3.14 -5.17
C TYR A 282 -19.98 -2.94 -6.66
N SER A 283 -19.10 -2.00 -7.05
CA SER A 283 -18.85 -1.85 -8.50
C SER A 283 -18.08 -3.00 -9.11
N ALA A 284 -17.27 -3.75 -8.35
CA ALA A 284 -16.59 -4.89 -8.92
C ALA A 284 -17.65 -5.87 -9.44
N CYS A 285 -18.71 -6.07 -8.65
CA CYS A 285 -19.89 -6.81 -9.09
C CYS A 285 -20.56 -6.18 -10.32
N ILE A 286 -20.80 -4.86 -10.33
CA ILE A 286 -21.45 -4.18 -11.47
C ILE A 286 -20.63 -4.27 -12.75
N LYS A 287 -19.32 -4.03 -12.68
CA LYS A 287 -18.39 -4.09 -13.80
C LYS A 287 -18.32 -5.49 -14.42
N GLU A 288 -18.51 -6.52 -13.59
CA GLU A 288 -18.59 -7.92 -14.02
C GLU A 288 -20.02 -8.34 -14.43
N ASN A 289 -20.99 -7.41 -14.46
CA ASN A 289 -22.42 -7.68 -14.69
C ASN A 289 -23.02 -8.70 -13.71
N ARG A 290 -22.50 -8.76 -12.48
CA ARG A 290 -22.93 -9.65 -11.37
C ARG A 290 -23.80 -8.91 -10.37
N HIS A 291 -24.94 -8.38 -10.83
CA HIS A 291 -25.91 -7.70 -9.97
C HIS A 291 -26.46 -8.61 -8.86
N ASP A 292 -26.50 -9.92 -9.11
CA ASP A 292 -26.85 -10.95 -8.13
C ASP A 292 -25.94 -10.88 -6.90
N GLN A 293 -24.62 -10.77 -7.11
CA GLN A 293 -23.63 -10.67 -6.03
C GLN A 293 -23.67 -9.32 -5.31
N ALA A 294 -24.06 -8.25 -6.02
CA ALA A 294 -24.12 -6.91 -5.47
C ALA A 294 -25.25 -6.74 -4.43
N LEU A 295 -26.32 -7.53 -4.55
CA LEU A 295 -27.50 -7.52 -3.69
C LEU A 295 -27.59 -8.77 -2.78
N ASP A 296 -26.61 -9.67 -2.86
CA ASP A 296 -26.55 -10.86 -2.02
C ASP A 296 -26.05 -10.53 -0.61
N HIS A 297 -26.88 -10.78 0.40
CA HIS A 297 -26.56 -10.60 1.81
C HIS A 297 -25.30 -11.34 2.30
N LEU A 298 -24.90 -12.44 1.66
CA LEU A 298 -23.65 -13.14 1.99
C LEU A 298 -22.41 -12.34 1.57
N ASN A 299 -22.56 -11.42 0.62
CA ASN A 299 -21.54 -10.45 0.24
C ASN A 299 -21.51 -9.23 1.20
N GLY A 300 -21.99 -9.35 2.44
CA GLY A 300 -22.10 -8.20 3.35
C GLY A 300 -21.80 -8.52 4.81
N LEU A 301 -20.97 -7.71 5.45
CA LEU A 301 -20.68 -7.77 6.89
C LEU A 301 -21.33 -6.60 7.62
N ALA A 302 -21.94 -6.85 8.78
CA ALA A 302 -22.40 -5.78 9.66
C ALA A 302 -21.23 -5.25 10.48
N LEU A 303 -20.73 -4.05 10.17
CA LEU A 303 -19.58 -3.44 10.82
C LEU A 303 -19.94 -2.05 11.36
N SER A 304 -19.36 -1.67 12.51
CA SER A 304 -19.44 -0.26 12.95
C SER A 304 -18.43 0.60 12.17
N PRO A 305 -18.65 1.92 12.04
CA PRO A 305 -17.97 2.76 11.03
C PRO A 305 -16.45 2.67 11.02
N THR A 306 -15.82 2.57 12.19
CA THR A 306 -14.37 2.43 12.29
C THR A 306 -13.86 1.13 11.65
N TYR A 307 -14.53 -0.01 11.90
CA TYR A 307 -14.08 -1.31 11.40
C TYR A 307 -14.52 -1.56 9.96
N ASP A 308 -15.67 -1.00 9.57
CA ASP A 308 -16.05 -0.90 8.16
C ASP A 308 -14.93 -0.24 7.36
N ARG A 309 -14.48 0.94 7.80
CA ARG A 309 -13.37 1.63 7.16
C ARG A 309 -12.05 0.84 7.17
N LEU A 310 -11.78 0.06 8.21
CA LEU A 310 -10.57 -0.79 8.23
C LEU A 310 -10.66 -1.90 7.18
N PHE A 311 -11.83 -2.49 7.03
CA PHE A 311 -12.09 -3.60 6.12
C PHE A 311 -12.17 -3.13 4.68
N ASP A 312 -13.04 -2.16 4.37
CA ASP A 312 -13.24 -1.57 3.04
C ASP A 312 -11.93 -1.01 2.45
N GLN A 313 -11.06 -0.45 3.29
CA GLN A 313 -9.77 0.07 2.86
C GLN A 313 -8.66 -1.00 2.82
N GLY A 314 -8.96 -2.25 3.17
CA GLY A 314 -8.04 -3.37 3.09
C GLY A 314 -6.97 -3.40 4.17
N TYR A 315 -7.15 -2.73 5.31
CA TYR A 315 -6.24 -2.84 6.46
C TYR A 315 -6.44 -4.13 7.24
N ILE A 316 -7.62 -4.72 7.14
CA ILE A 316 -7.94 -6.03 7.71
C ILE A 316 -8.68 -6.88 6.69
N THR A 317 -8.61 -8.21 6.85
CA THR A 317 -9.41 -9.16 6.09
C THR A 317 -9.65 -10.42 6.93
N PHE A 318 -10.32 -11.42 6.36
CA PHE A 318 -10.62 -12.68 7.06
C PHE A 318 -10.23 -13.89 6.21
N LEU A 319 -9.75 -14.94 6.88
CA LEU A 319 -9.66 -16.28 6.30
C LEU A 319 -11.05 -16.91 6.21
N ASP A 320 -11.17 -17.97 5.43
CA ASP A 320 -12.42 -18.75 5.30
C ASP A 320 -12.82 -19.43 6.63
N SER A 321 -11.88 -19.53 7.58
CA SER A 321 -12.13 -19.99 8.94
C SER A 321 -12.77 -18.91 9.86
N GLY A 322 -12.94 -17.68 9.36
CA GLY A 322 -13.35 -16.52 10.13
C GLY A 322 -12.23 -15.87 10.95
N GLU A 323 -10.99 -16.34 10.81
CA GLU A 323 -9.82 -15.75 11.47
C GLU A 323 -9.51 -14.36 10.90
N LEU A 324 -9.35 -13.38 11.79
CA LEU A 324 -8.96 -12.02 11.44
C LEU A 324 -7.49 -11.94 11.06
N ILE A 325 -7.22 -11.39 9.88
CA ILE A 325 -5.87 -11.03 9.43
C ILE A 325 -5.76 -9.51 9.43
N CYS A 326 -4.71 -9.01 10.08
CA CYS A 326 -4.39 -7.59 10.16
C CYS A 326 -3.18 -7.27 9.29
N GLY A 327 -3.29 -6.27 8.44
CA GLY A 327 -2.20 -5.77 7.63
C GLY A 327 -1.11 -5.07 8.45
N THR A 328 -0.07 -4.64 7.75
CA THR A 328 1.18 -4.10 8.31
C THR A 328 1.33 -2.59 8.04
N GLN A 329 0.29 -1.97 7.48
CA GLN A 329 0.26 -0.54 7.17
C GLN A 329 -0.02 0.33 8.41
N LEU A 330 -0.71 -0.22 9.40
CA LEU A 330 -0.99 0.48 10.65
C LEU A 330 0.08 0.17 11.69
N SER A 331 0.47 1.20 12.44
CA SER A 331 1.44 1.05 13.52
C SER A 331 0.86 0.22 14.68
N SER A 332 1.73 -0.40 15.48
CA SER A 332 1.34 -1.09 16.72
C SER A 332 0.57 -0.17 17.67
N TYR A 333 0.95 1.11 17.75
CA TYR A 333 0.21 2.12 18.52
C TYR A 333 -1.22 2.32 17.99
N THR A 334 -1.40 2.37 16.68
CA THR A 334 -2.73 2.50 16.07
C THR A 334 -3.59 1.27 16.35
N TRP A 335 -3.04 0.07 16.21
CA TRP A 335 -3.74 -1.18 16.53
C TRP A 335 -4.18 -1.24 17.99
N ASP A 336 -3.32 -0.82 18.92
CA ASP A 336 -3.64 -0.67 20.35
C ASP A 336 -4.84 0.27 20.56
N LYS A 337 -4.86 1.45 19.92
CA LYS A 337 -6.00 2.38 20.00
C LYS A 337 -7.29 1.86 19.38
N LEU A 338 -7.19 0.94 18.43
CA LEU A 338 -8.33 0.23 17.85
C LEU A 338 -8.79 -0.97 18.69
N ASN A 339 -8.10 -1.28 19.79
CA ASN A 339 -8.30 -2.49 20.59
C ASN A 339 -8.25 -3.78 19.75
N ILE A 340 -7.42 -3.79 18.70
CA ILE A 340 -7.16 -4.97 17.88
C ILE A 340 -5.76 -5.47 18.19
N ASN A 341 -5.64 -6.72 18.60
CA ASN A 341 -4.35 -7.39 18.67
C ASN A 341 -4.09 -8.16 17.36
N PRO A 342 -3.18 -7.68 16.47
CA PRO A 342 -2.92 -8.32 15.19
C PRO A 342 -2.30 -9.71 15.32
N LEU A 343 -1.76 -10.07 16.50
CA LEU A 343 -1.15 -11.39 16.76
C LEU A 343 -2.13 -12.42 17.31
N ALA A 344 -3.31 -12.00 17.76
CA ALA A 344 -4.21 -12.90 18.48
C ALA A 344 -4.88 -13.94 17.58
N LYS A 345 -4.82 -13.77 16.24
CA LYS A 345 -5.47 -14.66 15.25
C LYS A 345 -6.91 -15.01 15.67
N ASN A 346 -7.65 -13.98 16.08
CA ASN A 346 -8.98 -14.14 16.66
C ASN A 346 -9.96 -14.64 15.58
N LYS A 347 -10.68 -15.72 15.88
CA LYS A 347 -11.85 -16.12 15.07
C LYS A 347 -13.01 -15.20 15.36
N MET A 348 -13.38 -14.40 14.37
CA MET A 348 -14.43 -13.41 14.46
C MET A 348 -15.76 -14.03 14.04
N LYS A 349 -16.85 -13.63 14.68
CA LYS A 349 -18.20 -14.11 14.37
C LYS A 349 -18.73 -13.42 13.11
N ILE A 350 -18.13 -13.72 11.97
CA ILE A 350 -18.50 -13.19 10.64
C ILE A 350 -19.43 -14.12 9.86
N LEU A 351 -19.69 -15.33 10.38
CA LEU A 351 -20.47 -16.38 9.71
C LEU A 351 -19.91 -16.68 8.31
N PRO A 352 -18.66 -17.18 8.21
CA PRO A 352 -17.93 -17.28 6.96
C PRO A 352 -18.54 -18.26 5.95
N GLU A 353 -19.47 -19.11 6.38
CA GLU A 353 -20.08 -20.13 5.54
C GLU A 353 -20.78 -19.52 4.32
N ASN A 354 -20.43 -19.99 3.12
CA ASN A 354 -20.90 -19.47 1.81
C ASN A 354 -20.42 -18.04 1.47
N ARG A 355 -19.42 -17.52 2.18
CA ARG A 355 -18.77 -16.22 1.88
C ARG A 355 -17.38 -16.37 1.28
N GLU A 356 -16.89 -17.60 1.14
CA GLU A 356 -15.50 -17.92 0.81
C GLU A 356 -15.06 -17.24 -0.49
N GLY A 357 -15.89 -17.28 -1.54
CA GLY A 357 -15.58 -16.62 -2.82
C GLY A 357 -15.50 -15.08 -2.72
N TYR A 358 -16.33 -14.46 -1.88
CA TYR A 358 -16.24 -13.01 -1.65
C TYR A 358 -15.01 -12.67 -0.81
N LEU A 359 -14.74 -13.45 0.24
CA LEU A 359 -13.56 -13.26 1.09
C LEU A 359 -12.27 -13.48 0.30
N GLU A 360 -12.23 -14.46 -0.59
CA GLU A 360 -11.11 -14.66 -1.52
C GLU A 360 -10.89 -13.43 -2.41
N TYR A 361 -11.96 -12.88 -2.99
CA TYR A 361 -11.88 -11.64 -3.76
C TYR A 361 -11.30 -10.50 -2.90
N HIS A 362 -11.81 -10.31 -1.68
CA HIS A 362 -11.33 -9.25 -0.79
C HIS A 362 -9.85 -9.43 -0.45
N ARG A 363 -9.41 -10.66 -0.12
CA ARG A 363 -8.00 -10.96 0.17
C ARG A 363 -7.06 -10.67 -1.00
N LYS A 364 -7.54 -10.88 -2.24
CA LYS A 364 -6.74 -10.73 -3.45
C LYS A 364 -6.75 -9.31 -4.02
N HIS A 365 -7.84 -8.57 -3.87
CA HIS A 365 -8.07 -7.33 -4.60
C HIS A 365 -8.30 -6.10 -3.72
N VAL A 366 -8.65 -6.28 -2.45
CA VAL A 366 -8.95 -5.17 -1.53
C VAL A 366 -7.89 -5.05 -0.44
N PHE A 367 -7.50 -6.19 0.15
CA PHE A 367 -6.50 -6.24 1.20
C PHE A 367 -5.14 -5.71 0.71
N GLN A 368 -4.48 -4.88 1.52
CA GLN A 368 -3.30 -4.11 1.08
C GLN A 368 -1.98 -4.86 1.18
N ASP A 369 -1.96 -6.00 1.88
CA ASP A 369 -0.79 -6.83 2.05
C ASP A 369 -0.97 -8.16 1.33
N ASN A 370 0.14 -8.82 1.00
CA ASN A 370 0.07 -10.19 0.52
C ASN A 370 -0.25 -11.10 1.69
N ILE A 371 -1.40 -11.78 1.62
CA ILE A 371 -1.86 -12.60 2.73
C ILE A 371 -0.94 -13.80 2.98
N ILE A 372 -0.28 -14.32 1.94
CA ILE A 372 0.63 -15.47 2.05
C ILE A 372 1.80 -15.13 2.98
N ASP A 373 2.24 -13.87 2.98
CA ASP A 373 3.35 -13.42 3.80
C ASP A 373 2.97 -13.27 5.28
N LEU A 374 1.66 -13.26 5.61
CA LEU A 374 1.14 -13.02 6.96
C LEU A 374 0.60 -14.27 7.67
N ILE A 375 0.36 -15.38 6.95
CA ILE A 375 -0.26 -16.59 7.49
C ILE A 375 0.75 -17.50 8.18
#